data_AF-A0A266LSC2-F1
#
_entry.id   AF-A0A266LSC2-F1
#
_cell.length_a   1.000
_cell.length_b   1.000
_cell.length_c   1.000
_cell.angle_alpha   90.00
_cell.angle_beta   90.00
_cell.angle_gamma   90.00
#
_symmetry.space_group_name_H-M   'P 1'
#
loop_
_entity.id
_entity.type
_entity.pdbx_description
1 polymer ?
#
loop_
_entity_poly.entity_id
_entity_poly.type
_entity_poly.pdbx_seq_one_letter_code
_entity_poly.pdbx_strand_id
1 'polypeptide(L)'
;MHEYFSYLEPIKYFDNYDFKYKAHPVLHKRFFSGSPEKGWPSRNEDSFDKIENFLERAAKFLIPVLAGDYERRLDNYLQASQRIYLAAEALHIKEITHDMAQRGVFVRWKNREDGALTLGVKTLETLAALRFTREFYNNFCDFSGRSRMKISDELEDVFSKTDYWLKKGEHIENIHLKEISILVSKGEADYGEKHVQNQKA
;
A
#
# COMPACT_ATOMS: atom_id res chain seq x y z
N MET A 1 0.70 0.89 23.36
CA MET A 1 0.82 0.93 21.88
C MET A 1 2.24 1.25 21.45
N HIS A 2 2.78 2.43 21.78
CA HIS A 2 4.15 2.81 21.39
C HIS A 2 5.22 1.83 21.87
N GLU A 3 5.14 1.37 23.11
CA GLU A 3 6.10 0.40 23.65
C GLU A 3 6.09 -0.93 22.90
N TYR A 4 4.89 -1.48 22.63
CA TYR A 4 4.74 -2.71 21.83
C TYR A 4 5.44 -2.58 20.46
N PHE A 5 5.18 -1.49 19.73
CA PHE A 5 5.80 -1.26 18.42
C PHE A 5 7.30 -0.94 18.51
N SER A 6 7.79 -0.47 19.65
CA SER A 6 9.23 -0.20 19.84
C SER A 6 10.07 -1.48 19.97
N TYR A 7 9.46 -2.61 20.32
CA TYR A 7 10.12 -3.91 20.34
C TYR A 7 10.17 -4.58 18.96
N LEU A 8 9.47 -4.04 17.96
CA LEU A 8 9.49 -4.57 16.60
C LEU A 8 10.70 -4.04 15.84
N GLU A 9 11.54 -4.95 15.34
CA GLU A 9 12.70 -4.57 14.55
C GLU A 9 12.29 -3.98 13.19
N PRO A 10 13.03 -2.98 12.68
CA PRO A 10 12.88 -2.54 11.30
C PRO A 10 13.00 -3.73 10.34
N ILE A 11 12.18 -3.73 9.30
CA ILE A 11 12.19 -4.79 8.29
C ILE A 11 12.72 -4.25 6.97
N LYS A 12 13.55 -5.05 6.31
CA LYS A 12 14.06 -4.77 4.99
C LYS A 12 13.45 -5.77 3.99
N TYR A 13 12.71 -5.26 3.02
CA TYR A 13 12.22 -6.06 1.91
C TYR A 13 13.15 -5.95 0.70
N PHE A 14 13.48 -7.10 0.12
CA PHE A 14 14.22 -7.23 -1.16
C PHE A 14 15.54 -6.44 -1.17
N ASP A 15 16.21 -6.40 -0.02
CA ASP A 15 17.48 -5.70 0.25
C ASP A 15 17.50 -4.18 0.02
N ASN A 16 16.39 -3.60 -0.46
CA ASN A 16 16.35 -2.23 -0.98
C ASN A 16 15.25 -1.37 -0.34
N TYR A 17 14.33 -1.95 0.42
CA TYR A 17 13.18 -1.23 0.97
C TYR A 17 13.09 -1.40 2.48
N ASP A 18 13.62 -0.43 3.21
CA ASP A 18 13.60 -0.36 4.66
C ASP A 18 12.30 0.24 5.17
N PHE A 19 11.66 -0.44 6.12
CA PHE A 19 10.46 0.03 6.79
C PHE A 19 10.61 -0.06 8.31
N LYS A 20 9.96 0.87 9.02
CA LYS A 20 10.03 0.95 10.47
C LYS A 20 8.63 0.83 11.07
N TYR A 21 8.50 0.03 12.12
CA TYR A 21 7.27 -0.09 12.87
C TYR A 21 7.11 1.12 13.81
N LYS A 22 6.52 2.20 13.30
CA LYS A 22 6.24 3.42 14.06
C LYS A 22 4.74 3.62 14.24
N ALA A 23 4.19 3.13 15.35
CA ALA A 23 2.81 3.44 15.71
C ALA A 23 2.66 4.91 16.08
N HIS A 24 1.59 5.55 15.60
CA HIS A 24 1.24 6.93 15.93
C HIS A 24 -0.01 6.95 16.84
N PRO A 25 -0.13 7.89 17.80
CA PRO A 25 -1.28 7.92 18.72
C PRO A 25 -2.64 8.03 18.01
N VAL A 26 -2.66 8.55 16.78
CA VAL A 26 -3.88 8.63 15.96
C VAL A 26 -4.55 7.27 15.75
N LEU A 27 -3.79 6.17 15.79
CA LEU A 27 -4.34 4.82 15.71
C LEU A 27 -5.30 4.54 16.86
N HIS A 28 -4.97 5.00 18.07
CA HIS A 28 -5.87 4.87 19.22
C HIS A 28 -7.21 5.58 18.94
N LYS A 29 -7.18 6.80 18.42
CA LYS A 29 -8.39 7.58 18.10
C LYS A 29 -9.22 6.98 16.97
N ARG A 30 -8.58 6.33 15.99
CA ARG A 30 -9.25 5.75 14.81
C ARG A 30 -9.89 4.39 15.12
N PHE A 31 -9.16 3.54 15.85
CA PHE A 31 -9.51 2.13 16.02
C PHE A 31 -10.10 1.78 17.39
N PHE A 32 -10.13 2.73 18.33
CA PHE A 32 -10.73 2.53 19.64
C PHE A 32 -11.69 3.68 19.98
N SER A 33 -12.78 3.35 20.64
CA SER A 33 -13.80 4.29 21.11
C SER A 33 -14.11 4.01 22.58
N GLY A 34 -14.67 5.02 23.26
CA GLY A 34 -14.98 4.95 24.68
C GLY A 34 -14.39 6.12 25.45
N SER A 35 -14.71 6.17 26.74
CA SER A 35 -14.19 7.17 27.66
C SER A 35 -13.77 6.47 28.95
N PRO A 36 -12.77 7.01 29.70
CA PRO A 36 -12.27 6.38 30.91
C PRO A 36 -13.38 6.09 31.95
N GLU A 37 -14.41 6.93 31.99
CA GLU A 37 -15.54 6.80 32.92
C GLU A 37 -16.43 5.58 32.59
N LYS A 38 -16.39 5.10 31.34
CA LYS A 38 -17.14 3.92 30.87
C LYS A 38 -16.30 2.63 30.90
N GLY A 39 -15.09 2.69 31.47
CA GLY A 39 -14.17 1.56 31.57
C GLY A 39 -13.20 1.48 30.38
N TRP A 40 -12.92 0.27 29.92
CA TRP A 40 -11.91 0.02 28.89
C TRP A 40 -12.39 0.45 27.50
N PRO A 41 -11.53 1.06 26.67
CA PRO A 41 -11.86 1.37 25.28
C PRO A 41 -12.29 0.12 24.51
N SER A 42 -13.36 0.24 23.72
CA SER A 42 -13.83 -0.80 22.81
C SER A 42 -13.19 -0.63 21.44
N ARG A 43 -12.93 -1.73 20.74
CA ARG A 43 -12.45 -1.69 19.36
C ARG A 43 -13.54 -1.18 18.42
N ASN A 44 -13.12 -0.42 17.42
CA ASN A 44 -13.94 -0.02 16.28
C ASN A 44 -13.76 -1.03 15.15
N GLU A 45 -14.53 -2.12 15.17
CA GLU A 45 -14.41 -3.22 14.19
C GLU A 45 -14.57 -2.75 12.74
N ASP A 46 -15.45 -1.76 12.47
CA ASP A 46 -15.60 -1.17 11.12
C ASP A 46 -14.28 -0.59 10.58
N SER A 47 -13.45 -0.02 11.47
CA SER A 47 -12.15 0.50 11.08
C SER A 47 -11.19 -0.63 10.73
N PHE A 48 -11.21 -1.74 11.47
CA PHE A 48 -10.39 -2.92 11.16
C PHE A 48 -10.82 -3.57 9.85
N ASP A 49 -12.11 -3.80 9.66
CA ASP A 49 -12.67 -4.44 8.46
C ASP A 49 -12.42 -3.61 7.20
N LYS A 50 -12.41 -2.27 7.35
CA LYS A 50 -12.05 -1.36 6.26
C LYS A 50 -10.60 -1.56 5.79
N ILE A 51 -9.66 -1.81 6.70
CA ILE A 51 -8.27 -2.11 6.31
C ILE A 51 -8.18 -3.44 5.58
N GLU A 52 -8.83 -4.48 6.09
CA GLU A 52 -8.83 -5.80 5.46
C GLU A 52 -9.39 -5.73 4.05
N ASN A 53 -10.52 -5.04 3.86
CA ASN A 53 -11.11 -4.81 2.54
C ASN A 53 -10.15 -4.07 1.59
N PHE A 54 -9.40 -3.06 2.09
CA PHE A 54 -8.39 -2.40 1.27
C PHE A 54 -7.25 -3.34 0.87
N LEU A 55 -6.71 -4.12 1.80
CA LEU A 55 -5.62 -5.07 1.54
C LEU A 55 -6.06 -6.19 0.58
N GLU A 56 -7.26 -6.75 0.77
CA GLU A 56 -7.81 -7.76 -0.15
C GLU A 56 -8.02 -7.20 -1.55
N ARG A 57 -8.62 -6.02 -1.67
CA ARG A 57 -8.86 -5.39 -2.97
C ARG A 57 -7.55 -5.05 -3.67
N ALA A 58 -6.55 -4.57 -2.93
CA ALA A 58 -5.23 -4.33 -3.47
C ALA A 58 -4.64 -5.61 -4.10
N ALA A 59 -4.70 -6.73 -3.37
CA ALA A 59 -4.22 -8.02 -3.88
C ALA A 59 -5.01 -8.48 -5.11
N LYS A 60 -6.36 -8.40 -5.08
CA LYS A 60 -7.23 -8.75 -6.21
C LYS A 60 -6.89 -7.97 -7.48
N PHE A 61 -6.64 -6.66 -7.36
CA PHE A 61 -6.26 -5.83 -8.50
C PHE A 61 -4.82 -6.07 -8.97
N LEU A 62 -3.90 -6.48 -8.08
CA LEU A 62 -2.53 -6.79 -8.49
C LEU A 62 -2.40 -8.11 -9.25
N ILE A 63 -3.24 -9.10 -9.00
CA ILE A 63 -3.17 -10.40 -9.70
C ILE A 63 -3.10 -10.25 -11.23
N PRO A 64 -4.05 -9.59 -11.92
CA PRO A 64 -3.98 -9.45 -13.37
C PRO A 64 -2.76 -8.63 -13.83
N VAL A 65 -2.35 -7.62 -13.05
CA VAL A 65 -1.16 -6.79 -13.35
C VAL A 65 0.11 -7.65 -13.32
N LEU A 66 0.29 -8.44 -12.26
CA LEU A 66 1.46 -9.30 -12.07
C LEU A 66 1.41 -10.55 -12.97
N ALA A 67 0.22 -10.97 -13.41
CA ALA A 67 0.05 -12.04 -14.40
C ALA A 67 0.38 -11.60 -15.83
N GLY A 68 0.55 -10.30 -16.07
CA GLY A 68 0.82 -9.76 -17.40
C GLY A 68 -0.41 -9.64 -18.28
N ASP A 69 -1.61 -9.61 -17.69
CA ASP A 69 -2.82 -9.28 -18.41
C ASP A 69 -2.70 -7.85 -18.95
N TYR A 70 -3.10 -7.65 -20.21
CA TYR A 70 -3.07 -6.35 -20.86
C TYR A 70 -4.39 -5.62 -20.72
N GLU A 71 -5.49 -6.34 -20.48
CA GLU A 71 -6.80 -5.74 -20.34
C GLU A 71 -6.86 -4.94 -19.03
N ARG A 72 -7.10 -3.63 -19.15
CA ARG A 72 -7.25 -2.71 -18.01
C ARG A 72 -6.06 -2.71 -17.03
N ARG A 73 -4.86 -3.14 -17.44
CA ARG A 73 -3.71 -3.28 -16.53
C ARG A 73 -3.31 -1.99 -15.82
N LEU A 74 -3.41 -0.84 -16.51
CA LEU A 74 -3.19 0.47 -15.91
C LEU A 74 -4.23 0.77 -14.81
N ASP A 75 -5.52 0.57 -15.12
CA ASP A 75 -6.61 0.79 -14.16
C ASP A 75 -6.46 -0.13 -12.96
N ASN A 76 -6.21 -1.42 -13.17
CA ASN A 76 -5.93 -2.38 -12.11
C ASN A 76 -4.73 -1.96 -11.24
N TYR A 77 -3.63 -1.52 -11.86
CA TYR A 77 -2.46 -1.06 -11.11
C TYR A 77 -2.74 0.19 -10.27
N LEU A 78 -3.49 1.14 -10.81
CA LEU A 78 -3.85 2.37 -10.10
C LEU A 78 -4.85 2.09 -8.98
N GLN A 79 -5.84 1.20 -9.19
CA GLN A 79 -6.74 0.74 -8.15
C GLN A 79 -5.96 0.03 -7.04
N ALA A 80 -5.05 -0.87 -7.37
CA ALA A 80 -4.19 -1.52 -6.39
C ALA A 80 -3.38 -0.52 -5.56
N SER A 81 -2.71 0.42 -6.23
CA SER A 81 -1.90 1.46 -5.57
C SER A 81 -2.74 2.33 -4.64
N GLN A 82 -3.93 2.74 -5.09
CA GLN A 82 -4.85 3.53 -4.27
C GLN A 82 -5.32 2.75 -3.03
N ARG A 83 -5.62 1.46 -3.16
CA ARG A 83 -6.06 0.63 -2.02
C ARG A 83 -4.94 0.46 -0.99
N ILE A 84 -3.71 0.21 -1.43
CA ILE A 84 -2.54 0.16 -0.52
C ILE A 84 -2.35 1.50 0.17
N TYR A 85 -2.42 2.62 -0.58
CA TYR A 85 -2.29 3.96 -0.02
C TYR A 85 -3.35 4.22 1.07
N LEU A 86 -4.61 3.90 0.81
CA LEU A 86 -5.70 4.09 1.78
C LEU A 86 -5.54 3.22 3.04
N ALA A 87 -5.06 1.98 2.90
CA ALA A 87 -4.74 1.13 4.03
C ALA A 87 -3.58 1.73 4.86
N ALA A 88 -2.50 2.13 4.19
CA ALA A 88 -1.36 2.76 4.83
C ALA A 88 -1.71 4.10 5.50
N GLU A 89 -2.56 4.91 4.88
CA GLU A 89 -3.03 6.19 5.44
C GLU A 89 -3.84 5.98 6.72
N ALA A 90 -4.77 5.02 6.69
CA ALA A 90 -5.58 4.69 7.86
C ALA A 90 -4.72 4.14 9.01
N LEU A 91 -3.66 3.39 8.68
CA LEU A 91 -2.64 2.91 9.62
C LEU A 91 -1.53 3.92 9.95
N HIS A 92 -1.55 5.10 9.33
CA HIS A 92 -0.55 6.15 9.49
C HIS A 92 0.90 5.72 9.17
N ILE A 93 1.08 4.93 8.12
CA ILE A 93 2.39 4.44 7.65
C ILE A 93 3.01 5.46 6.70
N LYS A 94 3.79 6.41 7.25
CA LYS A 94 4.36 7.53 6.49
C LYS A 94 5.37 7.10 5.43
N GLU A 95 6.11 6.03 5.68
CA GLU A 95 7.05 5.45 4.71
C GLU A 95 6.34 5.15 3.37
N ILE A 96 5.06 4.79 3.41
CA ILE A 96 4.25 4.53 2.21
C ILE A 96 3.57 5.82 1.73
N THR A 97 2.82 6.49 2.60
CA THR A 97 1.97 7.63 2.18
C THR A 97 2.73 8.90 1.83
N HIS A 98 3.98 9.02 2.29
CA HIS A 98 4.86 10.14 2.00
C HIS A 98 6.03 9.68 1.11
N ASP A 99 6.89 8.77 1.59
CA ASP A 99 8.15 8.50 0.89
C ASP A 99 7.99 7.67 -0.39
N MET A 100 7.17 6.62 -0.38
CA MET A 100 6.88 5.84 -1.60
C MET A 100 5.97 6.60 -2.55
N ALA A 101 4.95 7.29 -2.04
CA ALA A 101 4.05 8.10 -2.85
C ALA A 101 4.80 9.21 -3.61
N GLN A 102 5.75 9.89 -2.98
CA GLN A 102 6.60 10.91 -3.63
C GLN A 102 7.52 10.35 -4.72
N ARG A 103 7.82 9.06 -4.70
CA ARG A 103 8.59 8.37 -5.76
C ARG A 103 7.72 7.89 -6.91
N GLY A 104 6.41 7.85 -6.74
CA GLY A 104 5.46 7.39 -7.75
C GLY A 104 5.02 8.52 -8.70
N VAL A 105 3.86 8.29 -9.32
CA VAL A 105 3.22 9.21 -10.27
C VAL A 105 1.77 9.42 -9.85
N PHE A 106 1.32 10.68 -9.88
CA PHE A 106 -0.09 11.00 -9.73
C PHE A 106 -0.78 10.95 -11.10
N VAL A 107 -1.78 10.09 -11.26
CA VAL A 107 -2.54 9.95 -12.50
C VAL A 107 -3.95 10.49 -12.29
N ARG A 108 -4.37 11.46 -13.12
CA ARG A 108 -5.70 12.08 -13.03
C ARG A 108 -6.76 11.17 -13.62
N TRP A 109 -7.93 11.13 -12.99
CA TRP A 109 -9.09 10.45 -13.55
C TRP A 109 -9.76 11.28 -14.62
N LYS A 110 -10.14 10.63 -15.73
CA LYS A 110 -10.84 11.33 -16.81
C LYS A 110 -12.10 11.98 -16.27
N ASN A 111 -12.24 13.28 -16.53
CA ASN A 111 -13.37 14.10 -16.10
C ASN A 111 -13.56 14.19 -14.58
N ARG A 112 -12.48 14.07 -13.81
CA ARG A 112 -12.49 14.32 -12.37
C ARG A 112 -11.31 15.18 -11.96
N GLU A 113 -11.48 15.92 -10.87
CA GLU A 113 -10.39 16.67 -10.23
C GLU A 113 -9.50 15.76 -9.36
N ASP A 114 -9.94 14.53 -9.10
CA ASP A 114 -9.19 13.53 -8.34
C ASP A 114 -8.38 12.57 -9.25
N GLY A 115 -7.61 11.70 -8.61
CA GLY A 115 -6.73 10.77 -9.30
C GLY A 115 -6.23 9.66 -8.37
N ALA A 116 -5.27 8.89 -8.86
CA ALA A 116 -4.58 7.87 -8.06
C ALA A 116 -3.07 8.09 -8.08
N LEU A 117 -2.46 7.93 -6.90
CA LEU A 117 -1.01 7.84 -6.75
C LEU A 117 -0.57 6.40 -7.00
N THR A 118 0.46 6.21 -7.83
CA THR A 118 1.19 4.95 -7.89
C THR A 118 2.12 4.82 -6.68
N LEU A 119 2.37 3.59 -6.24
CA LEU A 119 3.33 3.31 -5.16
C LEU A 119 4.62 2.76 -5.75
N GLY A 120 5.55 3.67 -6.02
CA GLY A 120 6.79 3.38 -6.73
C GLY A 120 6.60 3.26 -8.25
N VAL A 121 7.68 2.82 -8.89
CA VAL A 121 7.80 2.57 -10.33
C VAL A 121 8.19 1.13 -10.67
N LYS A 122 8.52 0.33 -9.64
CA LYS A 122 8.93 -1.08 -9.78
C LYS A 122 7.95 -2.04 -9.12
N THR A 123 7.89 -3.26 -9.66
CA THR A 123 7.08 -4.36 -9.12
C THR A 123 7.44 -4.65 -7.66
N LEU A 124 8.74 -4.69 -7.34
CA LEU A 124 9.21 -4.92 -5.97
C LEU A 124 8.81 -3.81 -4.99
N GLU A 125 8.74 -2.55 -5.44
CA GLU A 125 8.29 -1.44 -4.58
C GLU A 125 6.84 -1.61 -4.20
N THR A 126 5.96 -1.85 -5.18
CA THR A 126 4.54 -2.05 -4.92
C THR A 126 4.29 -3.27 -4.03
N LEU A 127 4.99 -4.38 -4.27
CA LEU A 127 4.88 -5.58 -3.42
C LEU A 127 5.40 -5.33 -2.00
N ALA A 128 6.50 -4.60 -1.83
CA ALA A 128 7.04 -4.25 -0.52
C ALA A 128 6.06 -3.37 0.28
N ALA A 129 5.44 -2.38 -0.37
CA ALA A 129 4.44 -1.52 0.25
C ALA A 129 3.22 -2.32 0.73
N LEU A 130 2.68 -3.19 -0.12
CA LEU A 130 1.54 -4.04 0.23
C LEU A 130 1.86 -4.96 1.42
N ARG A 131 3.01 -5.64 1.38
CA ARG A 131 3.43 -6.58 2.43
C ARG A 131 3.67 -5.87 3.75
N PHE A 132 4.40 -4.76 3.73
CA PHE A 132 4.63 -4.01 4.95
C PHE A 132 3.33 -3.49 5.56
N THR A 133 2.39 -3.01 4.73
CA THR A 133 1.07 -2.57 5.22
C THR A 133 0.31 -3.70 5.91
N ARG A 134 0.31 -4.90 5.33
CA ARG A 134 -0.32 -6.10 5.94
C ARG A 134 0.37 -6.49 7.24
N GLU A 135 1.70 -6.53 7.28
CA GLU A 135 2.42 -6.92 8.49
C GLU A 135 2.26 -5.89 9.61
N PHE A 136 2.27 -4.59 9.29
CA PHE A 136 1.91 -3.54 10.24
C PHE A 136 0.50 -3.74 10.79
N TYR A 137 -0.47 -4.06 9.92
CA TYR A 137 -1.84 -4.35 10.34
C TYR A 137 -1.93 -5.60 11.24
N ASN A 138 -1.20 -6.67 10.93
CA ASN A 138 -1.18 -7.89 11.73
C ASN A 138 -0.60 -7.64 13.13
N ASN A 139 0.52 -6.91 13.22
CA ASN A 139 1.09 -6.48 14.50
C ASN A 139 0.12 -5.57 15.27
N PHE A 140 -0.64 -4.73 14.57
CA PHE A 140 -1.67 -3.90 15.18
C PHE A 140 -2.86 -4.74 15.70
N CYS A 141 -3.25 -5.79 14.98
CA CYS A 141 -4.26 -6.75 15.41
C CYS A 141 -3.83 -7.44 16.70
N ASP A 142 -2.59 -7.97 16.75
CA ASP A 142 -2.02 -8.59 17.94
C ASP A 142 -2.03 -7.65 19.15
N PHE A 143 -1.60 -6.39 18.95
CA PHE A 143 -1.65 -5.37 19.99
C PHE A 143 -3.10 -5.11 20.48
N SER A 144 -4.07 -5.10 19.55
CA SER A 144 -5.47 -4.82 19.86
C SER A 144 -6.25 -6.02 20.42
N GLY A 145 -5.64 -7.21 20.47
CA GLY A 145 -6.31 -8.45 20.81
C GLY A 145 -7.36 -8.87 19.77
N ARG A 146 -7.25 -8.40 18.53
CA ARG A 146 -8.06 -8.85 17.38
C ARG A 146 -7.29 -9.96 16.66
N SER A 147 -8.00 -10.92 16.08
CA SER A 147 -7.35 -11.90 15.20
C SER A 147 -6.68 -11.20 14.02
N ARG A 148 -5.51 -11.71 13.62
CA ARG A 148 -4.83 -11.30 12.39
C ARG A 148 -5.72 -11.52 11.18
N MET A 149 -5.47 -10.74 10.13
CA MET A 149 -6.19 -10.85 8.87
C MET A 149 -6.06 -12.26 8.29
N LYS A 150 -7.18 -12.84 7.90
CA LYS A 150 -7.22 -14.05 7.07
C LYS A 150 -7.42 -13.63 5.62
N ILE A 151 -6.64 -14.20 4.72
CA ILE A 151 -6.78 -13.96 3.28
C ILE A 151 -6.96 -15.32 2.59
N SER A 152 -7.64 -15.35 1.45
CA SER A 152 -7.76 -16.58 0.67
C SER A 152 -6.42 -16.99 0.07
N ASP A 153 -6.21 -18.29 -0.11
CA ASP A 153 -4.97 -18.85 -0.68
C ASP A 153 -4.61 -18.23 -2.03
N GLU A 154 -5.62 -17.90 -2.86
CA GLU A 154 -5.44 -17.23 -4.14
C GLU A 154 -4.75 -15.85 -4.00
N LEU A 155 -5.10 -15.10 -2.96
CA LEU A 155 -4.55 -13.75 -2.73
C LEU A 155 -3.22 -13.81 -1.98
N GLU A 156 -3.01 -14.83 -1.14
CA GLU A 156 -1.79 -15.03 -0.36
C GLU A 156 -0.53 -15.07 -1.23
N ASP A 157 -0.65 -15.57 -2.47
CA ASP A 157 0.45 -15.61 -3.43
C ASP A 157 1.02 -14.22 -3.74
N VAL A 158 0.20 -13.16 -3.75
CA VAL A 158 0.66 -11.77 -3.94
C VAL A 158 1.59 -11.34 -2.79
N PHE A 159 1.30 -11.79 -1.57
CA PHE A 159 2.04 -11.42 -0.36
C PHE A 159 3.28 -12.29 -0.11
N SER A 160 3.36 -13.49 -0.68
CA SER A 160 4.39 -14.46 -0.31
C SER A 160 5.31 -14.85 -1.47
N LYS A 161 4.81 -14.99 -2.69
CA LYS A 161 5.57 -15.59 -3.82
C LYS A 161 6.24 -14.55 -4.73
N THR A 162 7.22 -13.78 -4.21
CA THR A 162 7.90 -12.75 -5.02
C THR A 162 8.54 -13.30 -6.29
N ASP A 163 9.34 -14.36 -6.17
CA ASP A 163 10.09 -14.92 -7.31
C ASP A 163 9.16 -15.47 -8.38
N TYR A 164 7.98 -15.97 -7.99
CA TYR A 164 6.96 -16.40 -8.93
C TYR A 164 6.46 -15.24 -9.79
N TRP A 165 6.15 -14.09 -9.17
CA TRP A 165 5.68 -12.91 -9.90
C TRP A 165 6.77 -12.26 -10.74
N LEU A 166 7.99 -12.16 -10.23
CA LEU A 166 9.12 -11.61 -10.99
C LEU A 166 9.46 -12.43 -12.24
N LYS A 167 9.26 -13.76 -12.19
CA LYS A 167 9.44 -14.64 -13.37
C LYS A 167 8.42 -14.38 -14.48
N LYS A 168 7.27 -13.76 -14.19
CA LYS A 168 6.26 -13.43 -15.21
C LYS A 168 6.63 -12.19 -16.03
N GLY A 169 7.42 -11.29 -15.45
CA GLY A 169 8.00 -10.13 -16.13
C GLY A 169 7.86 -8.83 -15.35
N GLU A 170 8.44 -7.78 -15.90
CA GLU A 170 8.48 -6.43 -15.30
C GLU A 170 7.22 -5.63 -15.67
N HIS A 171 6.05 -6.10 -15.28
CA HIS A 171 4.78 -5.54 -15.77
C HIS A 171 4.51 -4.13 -15.24
N ILE A 172 4.80 -3.84 -13.98
CA ILE A 172 4.60 -2.50 -13.40
C ILE A 172 5.60 -1.51 -14.02
N GLU A 173 6.86 -1.90 -14.15
CA GLU A 173 7.88 -1.11 -14.84
C GLU A 173 7.45 -0.78 -16.27
N ASN A 174 6.90 -1.75 -17.00
CA ASN A 174 6.39 -1.55 -18.35
C ASN A 174 5.20 -0.59 -18.41
N ILE A 175 4.29 -0.63 -17.42
CA ILE A 175 3.18 0.33 -17.31
C ILE A 175 3.73 1.76 -17.12
N HIS A 176 4.77 1.92 -16.31
CA HIS A 176 5.45 3.21 -16.11
C HIS A 176 6.12 3.72 -17.38
N LEU A 177 6.85 2.84 -18.07
CA LEU A 177 7.59 3.17 -19.29
C LEU A 177 6.68 3.50 -20.48
N LYS A 178 5.50 2.87 -20.58
CA LYS A 178 4.61 3.00 -21.74
C LYS A 178 3.38 3.84 -21.45
N GLU A 179 2.44 3.34 -20.64
CA GLU A 179 1.16 4.03 -20.46
C GLU A 179 1.27 5.31 -19.64
N ILE A 180 1.98 5.26 -18.51
CA ILE A 180 2.09 6.43 -17.63
C ILE A 180 2.93 7.52 -18.29
N SER A 181 4.01 7.17 -19.00
CA SER A 181 4.81 8.16 -19.75
C SER A 181 3.98 8.89 -20.81
N ILE A 182 3.09 8.19 -21.51
CA ILE A 182 2.13 8.79 -22.44
C ILE A 182 1.19 9.76 -21.70
N LEU A 183 0.65 9.38 -20.54
CA LEU A 183 -0.23 10.26 -19.75
C LEU A 183 0.50 11.51 -19.26
N VAL A 184 1.76 11.38 -18.82
CA VAL A 184 2.58 12.52 -18.43
C VAL A 184 2.80 13.47 -19.61
N SER A 185 3.14 12.95 -20.80
CA SER A 185 3.31 13.79 -21.99
C SER A 185 2.06 14.56 -22.42
N LYS A 186 0.88 14.08 -22.02
CA LYS A 186 -0.43 14.70 -22.28
C LYS A 186 -0.89 15.64 -21.17
N GLY A 187 -0.13 15.77 -20.07
CA GLY A 187 -0.53 16.51 -18.88
C GLY A 187 -1.62 15.81 -18.05
N GLU A 188 -1.87 14.52 -18.30
CA GLU A 188 -2.85 13.71 -17.57
C GLU A 188 -2.25 13.03 -16.31
N ALA A 189 -0.94 13.15 -16.12
CA ALA A 189 -0.24 12.63 -14.94
C ALA A 189 0.97 13.51 -14.58
N ASP A 190 1.37 13.51 -13.31
CA ASP A 190 2.55 14.25 -12.83
C ASP A 190 3.48 13.34 -12.03
N TYR A 191 4.78 13.48 -12.28
CA TYR A 191 5.80 12.82 -11.48
C TYR A 191 5.82 13.35 -10.05
N GLY A 192 5.88 12.47 -9.06
CA GLY A 192 6.08 12.86 -7.67
C GLY A 192 7.41 13.59 -7.45
N GLU A 193 7.50 14.39 -6.39
CA GLU A 193 8.66 15.23 -6.08
C GLU A 193 10.00 14.44 -6.06
N LYS A 194 9.99 13.22 -5.53
CA LYS A 194 11.16 12.34 -5.44
C LYS A 194 11.22 11.30 -6.57
N HIS A 195 10.42 11.45 -7.62
CA HIS A 195 10.45 10.54 -8.76
C HIS A 195 11.80 10.66 -9.50
N VAL A 196 12.31 9.54 -10.03
CA VAL A 196 13.63 9.46 -10.70
C VAL A 196 13.80 10.45 -11.86
N GLN A 197 12.70 10.85 -12.52
CA GLN A 197 12.73 11.85 -13.60
C GLN A 197 12.93 13.28 -13.08
N ASN A 198 12.43 13.60 -11.88
CA ASN A 198 12.60 14.91 -11.26
C ASN A 198 13.95 15.04 -10.54
N GLN A 199 14.59 13.93 -10.17
CA GLN A 199 15.93 13.94 -9.55
C GLN A 199 17.08 14.08 -10.55
N LYS A 200 16.81 13.97 -11.85
CA LYS A 200 17.81 14.12 -12.92
C LYS A 200 17.91 15.54 -13.47
N ALA A 201 17.04 16.44 -13.01
CA ALA A 201 16.97 17.84 -13.41
C ALA A 201 17.81 18.74 -12.50
#